data_AF-A0AAE1PC80-F1
#
_entry.id   AF-A0AAE1PC80-F1
#
_cell.length_a   1.000
_cell.length_b   1.000
_cell.length_c   1.000
_cell.angle_alpha   90.00
_cell.angle_beta   90.00
_cell.angle_gamma   90.00
#
_symmetry.space_group_name_H-M   'P 1'
#
loop_
_entity.id
_entity.type
_entity.pdbx_description
1 polymer ?
#
loop_
_entity_poly.entity_id
_entity_poly.type
_entity_poly.pdbx_seq_one_letter_code
_entity_poly.pdbx_strand_id
1 'polypeptide(L)'
;MPSPMVVFAFILLSYFLVTGGIIYDVIVEPPSVGSTTDEHGHSRPVAFMAYRVNGQYIMEGLASSFMFALGGIGFIVLDQTHSPSTPRLNRILLIIIGFACIIIAAIACYAFMKIKLPGYLMS
;
A
#
# COMPACT_ATOMS: atom_id res chain seq x y z
N MET A 1 31.20 -1.02 -7.98
CA MET A 1 29.81 -0.89 -8.47
C MET A 1 28.89 -1.45 -7.39
N PRO A 2 27.73 -0.85 -7.10
CA PRO A 2 26.83 -1.32 -6.04
C PRO A 2 26.33 -2.74 -6.35
N SER A 3 26.02 -3.53 -5.32
CA SER A 3 25.54 -4.91 -5.52
C SER A 3 24.13 -4.90 -6.13
N PRO A 4 23.76 -5.93 -6.93
CA PRO A 4 22.44 -5.99 -7.57
C PRO A 4 21.26 -5.88 -6.59
N MET A 5 21.40 -6.46 -5.39
CA MET A 5 20.37 -6.39 -4.35
C MET A 5 20.24 -5.01 -3.73
N VAL A 6 21.33 -4.25 -3.62
CA VAL A 6 21.28 -2.85 -3.14
C VAL A 6 20.54 -1.98 -4.16
N VAL A 7 20.81 -2.16 -5.46
CA VAL A 7 20.09 -1.46 -6.52
C VAL A 7 18.59 -1.82 -6.49
N PHE A 8 18.26 -3.09 -6.32
CA PHE A 8 16.88 -3.55 -6.16
C PHE A 8 16.18 -2.87 -4.98
N ALA A 9 16.82 -2.82 -3.81
CA ALA A 9 16.27 -2.16 -2.63
C ALA A 9 16.03 -0.66 -2.86
N PHE A 10 16.95 0.04 -3.54
CA PHE A 10 16.77 1.45 -3.89
C PHE A 10 15.59 1.66 -4.85
N ILE A 11 15.42 0.78 -5.84
CA ILE A 11 14.28 0.86 -6.77
C ILE A 11 12.96 0.64 -6.01
N LEU A 12 12.89 -0.37 -5.14
CA LEU A 12 11.69 -0.64 -4.35
C LEU A 12 11.35 0.52 -3.40
N LEU A 13 12.35 1.10 -2.75
CA LEU A 13 12.19 2.31 -1.93
C LEU A 13 11.69 3.49 -2.76
N SER A 14 12.27 3.72 -3.93
CA SER A 14 11.84 4.80 -4.83
C SER A 14 10.40 4.60 -5.29
N TYR A 15 10.00 3.36 -5.59
CA TYR A 15 8.64 3.03 -5.94
C TYR A 15 7.67 3.36 -4.80
N PHE A 16 8.02 2.99 -3.56
CA PHE A 16 7.22 3.33 -2.38
C PHE A 16 7.05 4.84 -2.19
N LEU A 17 8.11 5.63 -2.35
CA LEU A 17 8.07 7.09 -2.16
C LEU A 17 7.29 7.80 -3.28
N VAL A 18 7.48 7.39 -4.53
CA VAL A 18 6.79 7.99 -5.68
C VAL A 18 5.31 7.65 -5.65
N THR A 19 4.95 6.38 -5.42
CA THR A 19 3.54 5.97 -5.32
C THR A 19 2.86 6.50 -4.06
N GLY A 20 3.61 6.73 -2.99
CA GLY A 20 3.11 7.34 -1.75
C GLY A 20 2.67 8.79 -1.92
N GLY A 21 3.01 9.43 -3.05
CA GLY A 21 2.59 10.81 -3.33
C GLY A 21 3.51 11.87 -2.72
N ILE A 22 4.75 11.53 -2.33
CA ILE A 22 5.70 12.49 -1.71
C ILE A 22 5.89 13.76 -2.58
N ILE A 23 5.86 13.62 -3.91
CA ILE A 23 5.93 14.77 -4.82
C ILE A 23 4.70 15.68 -4.67
N TYR A 24 3.51 15.09 -4.53
CA TYR A 24 2.27 15.82 -4.28
C TYR A 24 2.30 16.47 -2.90
N ASP A 25 2.79 15.76 -1.89
CA ASP A 25 2.91 16.26 -0.51
C ASP A 25 3.82 17.50 -0.44
N VAL A 26 4.93 17.52 -1.18
CA VAL A 26 5.86 18.66 -1.24
C VAL A 26 5.28 19.87 -1.97
N ILE A 27 4.45 19.65 -3.01
CA ILE A 27 3.90 20.75 -3.82
C ILE A 27 2.65 21.35 -3.19
N VAL A 28 1.77 20.51 -2.65
CA VAL A 28 0.43 20.90 -2.21
C VAL A 28 0.36 21.09 -0.69
N GLU A 29 1.33 20.56 0.05
CA GLU A 29 1.36 20.57 1.52
C GLU A 29 0.00 20.21 2.14
N PRO A 30 -0.64 19.08 1.73
CA PRO A 30 -1.93 18.70 2.24
C PRO A 30 -1.82 18.33 3.74
N PRO A 31 -2.90 18.49 4.52
CA PRO A 31 -2.90 18.05 5.92
C PRO A 31 -2.68 16.54 6.01
N SER A 32 -2.06 16.09 7.10
CA SER A 32 -1.67 14.68 7.27
C SER A 32 -2.88 13.74 7.45
N VAL A 33 -3.91 14.21 8.16
CA VAL A 33 -5.16 13.49 8.44
C VAL A 33 -6.31 14.51 8.44
N GLY A 34 -7.44 14.15 7.84
CA GLY A 34 -8.66 14.97 7.89
C GLY A 34 -9.45 14.78 9.18
N SER A 35 -10.44 15.63 9.42
CA SER A 35 -11.41 15.44 10.51
C SER A 35 -12.82 15.61 9.97
N THR A 36 -13.71 14.63 10.21
CA THR A 36 -15.14 14.80 9.98
C THR A 36 -15.83 15.05 11.31
N THR A 37 -16.62 16.11 11.38
CA THR A 37 -17.45 16.39 12.54
C THR A 37 -18.63 15.42 12.53
N ASP A 38 -18.79 14.63 13.58
CA ASP A 38 -19.99 13.82 13.82
C ASP A 38 -21.19 14.75 14.11
N GLU A 39 -22.44 14.26 14.01
CA GLU A 39 -23.64 15.05 14.29
C GLU A 39 -23.68 15.63 15.73
N HIS A 40 -22.87 15.07 16.63
CA HIS A 40 -22.69 15.51 18.01
C HIS A 40 -21.53 16.50 18.21
N GLY A 41 -20.91 17.01 17.14
CA GLY A 41 -19.82 18.01 17.22
C GLY A 41 -18.43 17.42 17.51
N HIS A 42 -18.30 16.10 17.61
CA HIS A 42 -17.03 15.43 17.88
C HIS A 42 -16.22 15.29 16.59
N SER A 43 -14.97 15.76 16.60
CA SER A 43 -14.06 15.58 15.47
C SER A 43 -13.55 14.13 15.43
N ARG A 44 -13.97 13.36 14.43
CA ARG A 44 -13.40 12.03 14.16
C ARG A 44 -12.29 12.15 13.13
N PRO A 45 -11.08 11.62 13.41
CA PRO A 45 -10.01 11.62 12.42
C PRO A 45 -10.40 10.72 11.26
N VAL A 46 -10.25 11.24 10.03
CA VAL A 46 -10.53 10.50 8.80
C VAL A 46 -9.26 10.47 7.97
N ALA A 47 -8.76 9.26 7.75
CA ALA A 47 -7.51 9.02 7.03
C ALA A 47 -7.66 9.12 5.49
N PHE A 48 -8.89 9.21 4.96
CA PHE A 48 -9.17 9.20 3.52
C PHE A 48 -10.02 10.40 3.09
N MET A 49 -9.65 11.04 1.97
CA MET A 49 -10.47 12.09 1.38
C MET A 49 -11.52 11.49 0.44
N ALA A 50 -12.70 11.14 0.98
CA ALA A 50 -13.80 10.60 0.18
C ALA A 50 -14.31 11.63 -0.86
N TYR A 51 -14.79 11.14 -2.01
CA TYR A 51 -15.40 11.91 -3.11
C TYR A 51 -14.47 12.88 -3.88
N ARG A 52 -13.21 13.05 -3.48
CA ARG A 52 -12.25 13.91 -4.18
C ARG A 52 -11.05 13.11 -4.69
N VAL A 53 -11.08 12.74 -5.97
CA VAL A 53 -10.05 11.88 -6.58
C VAL A 53 -8.68 12.57 -6.67
N ASN A 54 -8.68 13.88 -6.98
CA ASN A 54 -7.46 14.69 -7.14
C ASN A 54 -6.87 15.18 -5.80
N GLY A 55 -7.55 14.91 -4.69
CA GLY A 55 -7.09 15.20 -3.34
C GLY A 55 -6.52 13.94 -2.70
N GLN A 56 -5.47 14.12 -1.92
CA GLN A 56 -4.84 13.03 -1.18
C GLN A 56 -4.32 13.56 0.15
N TYR A 57 -4.62 12.84 1.23
CA TYR A 57 -3.93 13.05 2.50
C TYR A 57 -2.61 12.27 2.50
N ILE A 58 -1.63 12.77 3.26
CA ILE A 58 -0.31 12.11 3.38
C ILE A 58 -0.47 10.65 3.85
N MET A 59 -1.32 10.43 4.86
CA MET A 59 -1.56 9.09 5.41
C MET A 59 -2.25 8.15 4.43
N GLU A 60 -3.13 8.67 3.57
CA GLU A 60 -3.78 7.91 2.51
C GLU A 60 -2.75 7.42 1.49
N GLY A 61 -1.85 8.32 1.07
CA GLY A 61 -0.76 8.02 0.16
C GLY A 61 0.19 6.96 0.69
N LEU A 62 0.71 7.18 1.90
CA LEU A 62 1.63 6.25 2.56
C LEU A 62 0.99 4.87 2.83
N ALA A 63 -0.28 4.83 3.20
CA ALA A 63 -0.99 3.56 3.39
C ALA A 63 -1.16 2.80 2.07
N SER A 64 -1.46 3.52 0.97
CA SER A 64 -1.62 2.90 -0.35
C SER A 64 -0.30 2.34 -0.90
N SER A 65 0.79 3.10 -0.81
CA SER A 65 2.11 2.66 -1.28
C SER A 65 2.67 1.50 -0.44
N PHE A 66 2.37 1.46 0.86
CA PHE A 66 2.70 0.32 1.71
C PHE A 66 2.01 -0.96 1.24
N MET A 67 0.71 -0.89 0.90
CA MET A 67 -0.02 -2.05 0.41
C MET A 67 0.52 -2.54 -0.95
N PHE A 68 0.90 -1.61 -1.84
CA PHE A 68 1.54 -1.98 -3.11
C PHE A 68 2.90 -2.66 -2.90
N ALA A 69 3.74 -2.12 -2.00
CA ALA A 69 5.02 -2.74 -1.67
C ALA A 69 4.84 -4.12 -1.03
N LEU A 70 3.87 -4.28 -0.13
CA LEU A 70 3.55 -5.55 0.54
C LEU A 70 3.06 -6.60 -0.47
N GLY A 71 2.21 -6.22 -1.42
CA GLY A 71 1.79 -7.10 -2.52
C GLY A 71 2.96 -7.52 -3.40
N GLY A 72 3.83 -6.57 -3.79
CA GLY A 72 5.02 -6.85 -4.60
C GLY A 72 6.03 -7.77 -3.90
N ILE A 73 6.32 -7.51 -2.62
CA ILE A 73 7.15 -8.37 -1.78
C ILE A 73 6.52 -9.76 -1.66
N GLY A 74 5.19 -9.86 -1.53
CA GLY A 74 4.48 -11.13 -1.51
C GLY A 74 4.77 -12.00 -2.75
N PHE A 75 4.79 -11.41 -3.95
CA PHE A 75 5.17 -12.12 -5.17
C PHE A 75 6.65 -12.54 -5.19
N ILE A 76 7.55 -11.69 -4.72
CA ILE A 76 8.99 -12.01 -4.65
C ILE A 76 9.25 -13.17 -3.66
N VAL A 77 8.56 -13.18 -2.53
CA VAL A 77 8.63 -14.27 -1.56
C VAL A 77 8.13 -15.58 -2.17
N LEU A 78 7.04 -15.55 -2.94
CA LEU A 78 6.54 -16.72 -3.66
C LEU A 78 7.55 -17.23 -4.68
N ASP A 79 8.19 -16.35 -5.45
CA ASP A 79 9.22 -16.73 -6.42
C ASP A 79 10.41 -17.43 -5.74
N GLN A 80 10.89 -16.86 -4.62
CA GLN A 80 12.00 -17.39 -3.85
C GLN A 80 11.74 -18.82 -3.32
N THR A 81 10.47 -19.21 -3.12
CA THR A 81 10.12 -20.56 -2.62
C THR A 81 10.45 -21.70 -3.60
N HIS A 82 10.70 -21.39 -4.88
CA HIS A 82 11.10 -22.39 -5.89
C HIS A 82 12.56 -22.83 -5.75
N SER A 83 13.37 -22.14 -4.94
CA SER A 83 14.77 -22.51 -4.72
C SER A 83 14.89 -23.87 -4.00
N PRO A 84 15.72 -24.82 -4.49
CA PRO A 84 15.82 -26.18 -3.95
C PRO A 84 16.49 -26.27 -2.57
N SER A 85 17.05 -25.18 -2.05
CA SER A 85 17.79 -25.14 -0.79
C SER A 85 16.93 -25.09 0.48
N THR A 86 15.62 -24.85 0.38
CA THR A 86 14.74 -24.67 1.54
C THR A 86 14.11 -25.99 2.03
N PRO A 87 14.09 -26.27 3.36
CA PRO A 87 13.37 -27.43 3.90
C PRO A 87 11.85 -27.32 3.66
N ARG A 88 11.18 -28.48 3.49
CA ARG A 88 9.76 -28.57 3.07
C ARG A 88 8.81 -27.72 3.91
N LEU A 89 8.95 -27.74 5.24
CA LEU A 89 8.10 -26.96 6.15
C LEU A 89 8.26 -25.45 5.94
N ASN A 90 9.50 -24.97 5.82
CA ASN A 90 9.76 -23.54 5.60
C ASN A 90 9.22 -23.08 4.24
N ARG A 91 9.33 -23.93 3.22
CA ARG A 91 8.75 -23.66 1.90
C ARG A 91 7.23 -23.49 1.97
N ILE A 92 6.52 -24.40 2.64
CA ILE A 92 5.06 -24.32 2.77
C ILE A 92 4.65 -23.06 3.54
N LEU A 93 5.36 -22.72 4.63
CA LEU A 93 5.10 -21.50 5.40
C LEU A 93 5.29 -20.23 4.56
N LEU A 94 6.38 -20.15 3.80
CA LEU A 94 6.65 -19.00 2.92
C LEU A 94 5.60 -18.86 1.81
N ILE A 95 5.11 -19.97 1.26
CA ILE A 95 4.01 -19.95 0.28
C ILE A 95 2.74 -19.37 0.91
N ILE A 96 2.36 -19.84 2.10
CA ILE A 96 1.17 -19.35 2.80
C ILE A 96 1.30 -17.85 3.11
N ILE A 97 2.46 -17.41 3.61
CA ILE A 97 2.71 -16.00 3.95
C ILE A 97 2.70 -15.13 2.70
N GLY A 98 3.36 -15.55 1.62
CA GLY A 98 3.41 -14.80 0.35
C GLY A 98 2.01 -14.65 -0.25
N PHE A 99 1.23 -15.73 -0.27
CA PHE A 99 -0.15 -15.70 -0.77
C PHE A 99 -1.07 -14.84 0.10
N ALA A 100 -0.94 -14.94 1.44
CA ALA A 100 -1.68 -14.10 2.38
C ALA A 100 -1.36 -12.61 2.20
N CYS A 101 -0.08 -12.25 2.01
CA CYS A 101 0.33 -10.88 1.75
C CYS A 101 -0.33 -10.31 0.49
N ILE A 102 -0.35 -11.08 -0.61
CA ILE A 102 -0.97 -10.65 -1.87
C ILE A 102 -2.48 -10.45 -1.69
N ILE A 103 -3.17 -11.39 -1.02
CA ILE A 103 -4.62 -11.27 -0.78
C ILE A 103 -4.93 -10.04 0.08
N ILE A 104 -4.19 -9.85 1.18
CA ILE A 104 -4.41 -8.71 2.08
C ILE A 104 -4.18 -7.40 1.34
N ALA A 105 -3.10 -7.30 0.56
CA ALA A 105 -2.82 -6.12 -0.25
C ALA A 105 -3.94 -5.86 -1.28
N ALA A 106 -4.43 -6.89 -1.97
CA ALA A 106 -5.49 -6.77 -2.97
C ALA A 106 -6.82 -6.30 -2.34
N ILE A 107 -7.22 -6.91 -1.22
CA ILE A 107 -8.45 -6.53 -0.50
C ILE A 107 -8.33 -5.10 0.03
N ALA A 108 -7.19 -4.73 0.62
CA ALA A 108 -6.96 -3.38 1.13
C ALA A 108 -7.01 -2.32 0.00
N CYS A 109 -6.36 -2.57 -1.13
CA CYS A 109 -6.39 -1.67 -2.29
C CYS A 109 -7.81 -1.54 -2.85
N TYR A 110 -8.56 -2.64 -2.94
CA TYR A 110 -9.96 -2.63 -3.36
C TYR A 110 -10.83 -1.80 -2.40
N ALA A 111 -10.63 -1.98 -1.08
CA ALA A 111 -11.33 -1.20 -0.07
C ALA A 111 -10.99 0.30 -0.18
N PHE A 112 -9.73 0.67 -0.42
CA PHE A 112 -9.33 2.06 -0.65
C PHE A 112 -10.03 2.67 -1.86
N MET A 113 -10.09 1.96 -2.99
CA MET A 113 -10.82 2.42 -4.17
C MET A 113 -12.30 2.61 -3.87
N LYS A 114 -12.92 1.69 -3.13
CA LYS A 114 -14.34 1.78 -2.74
C LYS A 114 -14.62 2.96 -1.79
N ILE A 115 -13.71 3.26 -0.86
CA ILE A 115 -13.85 4.39 0.07
C ILE A 115 -13.66 5.71 -0.68
N LYS A 116 -12.68 5.80 -1.58
CA LYS A 116 -12.38 7.03 -2.32
C LYS A 116 -13.47 7.36 -3.35
N LEU A 117 -14.04 6.34 -4.00
CA LEU A 117 -15.03 6.44 -5.07
C LEU A 117 -16.28 5.58 -4.79
N PRO A 118 -17.14 5.99 -3.84
CA PRO A 118 -18.39 5.28 -3.58
C PRO A 118 -19.31 5.39 -4.80
N GLY A 119 -19.50 4.27 -5.52
CA GLY A 119 -20.32 4.19 -6.73
C GLY A 119 -19.56 3.78 -8.00
N TYR A 120 -18.22 3.81 -8.01
CA TYR A 120 -17.42 3.42 -9.18
C TYR A 120 -17.52 1.93 -9.54
N LEU A 121 -17.87 1.08 -8.57
CA LEU A 121 -17.95 -0.38 -8.71
C LEU A 121 -19.39 -0.91 -8.85
N MET A 122 -20.38 -0.03 -9.06
CA MET A 122 -21.80 -0.44 -9.25
C MET A 122 -22.14 -0.84 -10.70
N SER A 123 -21.15 -1.03 -11.57
CA SER A 123 -21.31 -1.53 -12.94
C SER A 123 -20.84 -2.97 -13.07
#